data_AF-A0A7J7J809-F1
#
_entry.id   AF-A0A7J7J809-F1
#
_cell.length_a   1.000
_cell.length_b   1.000
_cell.length_c   1.000
_cell.angle_alpha   90.00
_cell.angle_beta   90.00
_cell.angle_gamma   90.00
#
_symmetry.space_group_name_H-M   'P 1'
#
loop_
_entity.id
_entity.type
_entity.pdbx_description
1 polymer ?
#
loop_
_entity_poly.entity_id
_entity_poly.type
_entity_poly.pdbx_seq_one_letter_code
_entity_poly.pdbx_strand_id
1 'polypeptide(L)'
;MSSDSTLQTLPDEGGGGTLSQYYKNLRGWFTKDRATVITWNATIIIILITLVSIIAAFIYGTFYYVYIPQTSLVRQLYFQKSQVVKDRVDVDGSTMKVVVEGLHTEVVLGDLQHFLRPGQSYNVELELDMPDSDVNQMAGTFMVSALFYDNKNALLTSSSRLLMLKYRSWLLKILDTLFYAPLYLLDFL
;
A
#
# COMPACT_ATOMS: atom_id res chain seq x y z
N MET A 1 -86.24 -78.34 -3.54
CA MET A 1 -86.54 -77.79 -4.87
C MET A 1 -87.02 -76.37 -4.65
N SER A 2 -86.36 -75.38 -5.29
CA SER A 2 -86.68 -73.93 -5.30
C SER A 2 -86.56 -73.17 -3.97
N SER A 3 -86.13 -71.91 -3.85
CA SER A 3 -85.35 -70.92 -4.63
C SER A 3 -85.33 -69.63 -3.76
N ASP A 4 -84.56 -68.59 -4.16
CA ASP A 4 -84.47 -67.22 -3.59
C ASP A 4 -83.55 -66.98 -2.38
N SER A 5 -82.48 -66.19 -2.41
CA SER A 5 -82.13 -64.85 -2.96
C SER A 5 -82.10 -63.79 -1.85
N THR A 6 -80.94 -63.17 -1.63
CA THR A 6 -80.76 -61.70 -1.48
C THR A 6 -79.29 -61.34 -1.22
N LEU A 7 -78.66 -60.82 -2.27
CA LEU A 7 -77.54 -59.89 -2.19
C LEU A 7 -78.02 -58.63 -1.44
N GLN A 8 -77.34 -58.27 -0.35
CA GLN A 8 -77.39 -56.92 0.19
C GLN A 8 -76.05 -56.22 -0.07
N THR A 9 -76.14 -55.20 -0.91
CA THR A 9 -75.12 -54.25 -1.32
C THR A 9 -74.60 -53.43 -0.13
N LEU A 10 -73.28 -53.33 0.00
CA LEU A 10 -72.60 -52.37 0.88
C LEU A 10 -72.74 -50.94 0.31
N PRO A 11 -73.04 -49.91 1.12
CA PRO A 11 -72.95 -48.54 0.68
C PRO A 11 -71.48 -48.09 0.65
N ASP A 12 -71.09 -47.55 -0.49
CA ASP A 12 -69.84 -46.86 -0.75
C ASP A 12 -70.01 -45.42 -0.25
N GLU A 13 -69.42 -45.06 0.91
CA GLU A 13 -69.36 -43.67 1.39
C GLU A 13 -67.94 -43.27 1.78
N GLY A 14 -67.51 -42.14 1.22
CA GLY A 14 -66.14 -41.66 1.20
C GLY A 14 -65.62 -41.18 2.56
N GLY A 15 -64.49 -41.75 2.98
CA GLY A 15 -63.78 -41.39 4.21
C GLY A 15 -62.25 -41.25 4.05
N GLY A 16 -61.73 -41.17 2.82
CA GLY A 16 -60.28 -41.22 2.53
C GLY A 16 -59.50 -39.92 2.79
N GLY A 17 -60.17 -38.82 3.14
CA GLY A 17 -59.54 -37.49 3.23
C GLY A 17 -58.92 -37.13 4.60
N THR A 18 -59.41 -37.72 5.70
CA THR A 18 -59.13 -37.23 7.06
C THR A 18 -57.87 -37.85 7.68
N LEU A 19 -57.69 -39.16 7.53
CA LEU A 19 -56.50 -39.87 8.03
C LEU A 19 -55.23 -39.47 7.28
N SER A 20 -55.31 -39.32 5.95
CA SER A 20 -54.19 -38.87 5.11
C SER A 20 -53.69 -37.48 5.50
N GLN A 21 -54.61 -36.55 5.81
CA GLN A 21 -54.25 -35.22 6.33
C GLN A 21 -53.58 -35.29 7.71
N TYR A 22 -54.04 -36.18 8.59
CA TYR A 22 -53.47 -36.35 9.92
C TYR A 22 -52.02 -36.84 9.88
N TYR A 23 -51.73 -37.88 9.09
CA TYR A 23 -50.35 -38.37 8.92
C TYR A 23 -49.43 -37.35 8.22
N LYS A 24 -49.96 -36.57 7.28
CA LYS A 24 -49.18 -35.51 6.60
C LYS A 24 -48.79 -34.39 7.55
N ASN A 25 -49.69 -34.00 8.47
CA ASN A 25 -49.42 -32.99 9.49
C ASN A 25 -48.46 -33.49 10.58
N LEU A 26 -48.60 -34.73 11.04
CA LEU A 26 -47.66 -35.33 12.00
C LEU A 26 -46.25 -35.45 11.42
N ARG A 27 -46.13 -35.89 10.17
CA ARG A 27 -44.83 -35.96 9.48
C ARG A 27 -44.20 -34.57 9.33
N GLY A 28 -45.00 -33.55 9.02
CA GLY A 28 -44.55 -32.15 8.91
C GLY A 28 -44.15 -31.52 10.24
N TRP A 29 -44.77 -31.92 11.35
CA TRP A 29 -44.42 -31.47 12.70
C TRP A 29 -43.08 -32.06 13.14
N PHE A 30 -42.88 -33.37 12.99
CA PHE A 30 -41.60 -34.02 13.30
C PHE A 30 -40.43 -33.56 12.41
N THR A 31 -40.68 -33.19 11.15
CA THR A 31 -39.63 -32.63 10.28
C THR A 31 -39.35 -31.16 10.56
N LYS A 32 -40.35 -30.35 10.94
CA LYS A 32 -40.15 -28.95 11.34
C LYS A 32 -39.26 -28.82 12.58
N ASP A 33 -39.47 -29.65 13.60
CA ASP A 33 -38.69 -29.57 14.84
C ASP A 33 -37.24 -30.02 14.64
N ARG A 34 -37.00 -31.01 13.78
CA ARG A 34 -35.62 -31.43 13.44
C ARG A 34 -34.94 -30.47 12.49
N ALA A 35 -35.67 -29.90 11.53
CA ALA A 35 -35.13 -28.95 10.58
C ALA A 35 -34.72 -27.64 11.27
N THR A 36 -35.54 -27.12 12.20
CA THR A 36 -35.21 -25.90 12.96
C THR A 36 -33.93 -26.05 13.79
N VAL A 37 -33.76 -27.17 14.48
CA VAL A 37 -32.52 -27.47 15.24
C VAL A 37 -31.30 -27.59 14.31
N ILE A 38 -31.43 -28.24 13.16
CA ILE A 38 -30.35 -28.34 12.17
C ILE A 38 -30.00 -26.96 11.59
N THR A 39 -31.00 -26.14 11.25
CA THR A 39 -30.78 -24.78 10.73
C THR A 39 -30.12 -23.87 11.77
N TRP A 40 -30.51 -23.98 13.04
CA TRP A 40 -29.93 -23.22 14.14
C TRP A 40 -28.44 -23.58 14.33
N ASN A 41 -28.14 -24.88 14.40
CA ASN A 41 -26.76 -25.36 14.54
C ASN A 41 -25.89 -24.98 13.33
N ALA A 42 -26.42 -25.08 12.12
CA ALA A 42 -25.71 -24.67 10.90
C ALA A 42 -25.42 -23.16 10.90
N THR A 43 -26.37 -22.33 11.36
CA THR A 43 -26.19 -20.88 11.46
C THR A 43 -25.08 -20.53 12.45
N ILE A 44 -25.03 -21.20 13.61
CA ILE A 44 -23.96 -21.02 14.61
C ILE A 44 -22.59 -21.40 14.03
N ILE A 45 -22.50 -22.52 13.30
CA ILE A 45 -21.24 -22.96 12.69
C ILE A 45 -20.76 -21.96 11.63
N ILE A 46 -21.65 -21.43 10.79
CA ILE A 46 -21.31 -20.43 9.77
C ILE A 46 -20.82 -19.13 10.43
N ILE A 47 -21.49 -18.68 11.50
CA ILE A 47 -21.06 -17.50 12.26
C ILE A 47 -19.66 -17.74 12.86
N LEU A 48 -19.41 -18.92 13.41
CA LEU A 48 -18.13 -19.26 14.02
C LEU A 48 -16.99 -19.31 12.98
N ILE A 49 -17.23 -19.90 11.81
CA ILE A 49 -16.26 -19.90 10.70
C ILE A 49 -15.96 -18.48 10.23
N THR A 50 -17.00 -17.64 10.11
CA THR A 50 -16.85 -16.24 9.71
C THR A 50 -16.02 -15.46 10.74
N LEU A 51 -16.32 -15.64 12.02
CA LEU A 51 -15.58 -15.02 13.13
C LEU A 51 -14.10 -15.44 13.11
N VAL A 52 -13.82 -16.73 12.96
CA VAL A 52 -12.45 -17.26 12.87
C VAL A 52 -11.72 -16.69 11.65
N SER A 53 -12.38 -16.59 10.50
CA SER A 53 -11.79 -16.02 9.29
C SER A 53 -11.44 -14.54 9.46
N ILE A 54 -12.31 -13.76 10.11
CA ILE A 54 -12.05 -12.35 10.45
C ILE A 54 -10.84 -12.24 11.39
N ILE A 55 -10.82 -13.03 12.46
CA ILE A 55 -9.70 -13.04 13.43
C ILE A 55 -8.39 -13.41 12.73
N ALA A 56 -8.40 -14.42 11.86
CA ALA A 56 -7.22 -14.83 11.09
C ALA A 56 -6.72 -13.71 10.16
N ALA A 57 -7.62 -13.00 9.48
CA ALA A 57 -7.27 -11.86 8.63
C ALA A 57 -6.65 -10.71 9.44
N PHE A 58 -7.20 -10.42 10.62
CA PHE A 58 -6.64 -9.42 11.53
C PHE A 58 -5.26 -9.81 12.06
N ILE A 59 -5.09 -11.06 12.50
CA ILE A 59 -3.79 -11.57 12.95
C ILE A 59 -2.78 -11.47 11.81
N TYR A 60 -3.11 -11.97 10.61
CA TYR A 60 -2.22 -11.88 9.46
C TYR A 60 -1.85 -10.44 9.10
N GLY A 61 -2.83 -9.54 9.04
CA GLY A 61 -2.59 -8.12 8.76
C GLY A 61 -1.70 -7.46 9.81
N THR A 62 -1.93 -7.77 11.09
CA THR A 62 -1.10 -7.25 12.19
C THR A 62 0.33 -7.79 12.11
N PHE A 63 0.49 -9.09 11.88
CA PHE A 63 1.80 -9.70 11.67
C PHE A 63 2.51 -9.10 10.46
N TYR A 64 1.82 -8.94 9.34
CA TYR A 64 2.37 -8.32 8.13
C TYR A 64 2.89 -6.91 8.44
N TYR A 65 2.08 -6.08 9.11
CA TYR A 65 2.44 -4.71 9.44
C TYR A 65 3.58 -4.61 10.46
N VAL A 66 3.59 -5.47 11.49
CA VAL A 66 4.60 -5.44 12.55
C VAL A 66 5.92 -6.06 12.10
N TYR A 67 5.89 -7.13 11.30
CA TYR A 67 7.08 -7.92 10.98
C TYR A 67 7.73 -7.58 9.65
N ILE A 68 7.01 -7.02 8.67
CA ILE A 68 7.63 -6.57 7.43
C ILE A 68 8.12 -5.15 7.67
N PRO A 69 9.40 -4.95 7.99
CA PRO A 69 9.91 -3.61 8.15
C PRO A 69 10.00 -3.03 6.74
N GLN A 70 9.35 -1.89 6.49
CA GLN A 70 9.70 -1.12 5.31
C GLN A 70 11.10 -0.56 5.53
N THR A 71 12.12 -1.28 5.06
CA THR A 71 13.53 -0.89 5.18
C THR A 71 13.83 0.24 4.19
N SER A 72 13.17 1.37 4.37
CA SER A 72 13.62 2.64 3.79
C SER A 72 14.56 3.26 4.81
N LEU A 73 15.82 3.35 4.44
CA LEU A 73 16.81 4.00 5.27
C LEU A 73 16.88 5.47 4.84
N VAL A 74 16.34 6.34 5.68
CA VAL A 74 16.39 7.78 5.46
C VAL A 74 17.51 8.38 6.28
N ARG A 75 18.42 9.12 5.62
CA ARG A 75 19.46 9.89 6.30
C ARG A 75 19.51 11.30 5.73
N GLN A 76 19.56 12.27 6.64
CA GLN A 76 19.70 13.67 6.30
C GLN A 76 21.11 13.96 5.76
N LEU A 77 21.17 14.78 4.71
CA LEU A 77 22.42 15.22 4.09
C LEU A 77 22.71 16.66 4.52
N TYR A 78 23.93 16.88 5.00
CA TYR A 78 24.40 18.22 5.36
C TYR A 78 25.38 18.69 4.32
N PHE A 79 24.88 19.55 3.45
CA PHE A 79 25.63 20.07 2.35
C PHE A 79 26.67 21.11 2.77
N GLN A 80 27.91 20.90 2.34
CA GLN A 80 29.00 21.85 2.54
C GLN A 80 29.38 22.48 1.20
N LYS A 81 29.53 23.81 1.20
CA LYS A 81 30.00 24.50 0.00
C LYS A 81 31.45 24.10 -0.24
N SER A 82 31.70 23.47 -1.37
CA SER A 82 33.05 23.07 -1.78
C SER A 82 33.40 23.75 -3.10
N GLN A 83 34.63 24.23 -3.17
CA GLN A 83 35.19 24.74 -4.41
C GLN A 83 36.13 23.67 -4.95
N VAL A 84 35.74 23.04 -6.05
CA VAL A 84 36.58 22.04 -6.71
C VAL A 84 37.26 22.73 -7.89
N VAL A 85 38.57 22.92 -7.80
CA VAL A 85 39.39 23.38 -8.92
C VAL A 85 39.59 22.21 -9.87
N LYS A 86 39.00 22.27 -11.06
CA LYS A 86 39.20 21.29 -12.13
C LYS A 86 40.08 21.86 -13.21
N ASP A 87 41.07 21.10 -13.63
CA ASP A 87 41.85 21.43 -14.82
C ASP A 87 40.98 21.15 -16.06
N ARG A 88 40.70 22.19 -16.85
CA ARG A 88 40.10 22.05 -18.18
C ARG A 88 41.20 22.21 -19.20
N VAL A 89 41.30 21.25 -20.10
CA VAL A 89 42.14 21.36 -21.28
C VAL A 89 41.30 22.06 -22.35
N ASP A 90 41.71 23.25 -22.75
CA ASP A 90 41.08 24.00 -23.83
C ASP A 90 41.39 23.36 -25.18
N VAL A 91 40.64 23.73 -26.22
CA VAL A 91 40.76 23.21 -27.59
C VAL A 91 42.16 23.45 -28.17
N ASP A 92 42.86 24.48 -27.69
CA ASP A 92 44.25 24.82 -28.06
C ASP A 92 45.31 24.05 -27.25
N GLY A 93 44.90 23.08 -26.42
CA GLY A 93 45.80 22.26 -25.59
C GLY A 93 46.35 22.98 -24.35
N SER A 94 45.90 24.21 -24.07
CA SER A 94 46.24 24.93 -22.85
C SER A 94 45.42 24.41 -21.66
N THR A 95 46.09 24.15 -20.53
CA THR A 95 45.42 23.71 -19.30
C THR A 95 45.03 24.92 -18.47
N MET A 96 43.74 25.23 -18.40
CA MET A 96 43.19 26.28 -17.55
C MET A 96 42.55 25.69 -16.29
N LYS A 97 42.86 26.28 -15.13
CA LYS A 97 42.21 25.93 -13.86
C LYS A 97 40.84 26.58 -13.80
N VAL A 98 39.79 25.77 -13.80
CA VAL A 98 38.41 26.23 -13.66
C VAL A 98 37.90 25.86 -12.27
N VAL A 99 37.54 26.88 -11.50
CA VAL A 99 36.88 26.68 -10.20
C VAL A 99 35.42 26.33 -10.47
N VAL A 100 35.04 25.11 -10.17
CA VAL A 100 33.63 24.71 -10.16
C VAL A 100 33.15 24.82 -8.72
N GLU A 101 32.30 25.81 -8.47
CA GLU A 101 31.58 25.89 -7.19
C GLU A 101 30.49 24.83 -7.20
N GLY A 102 30.56 23.93 -6.24
CA GLY A 102 29.63 22.83 -6.11
C GLY A 102 29.23 22.63 -4.65
N LEU A 103 28.10 21.97 -4.47
CA LEU A 103 27.68 21.51 -3.17
C LEU A 103 28.16 20.08 -3.00
N HIS A 104 28.97 19.83 -1.97
CA HIS A 104 29.53 18.50 -1.70
C HIS A 104 29.09 18.05 -0.32
N THR A 105 28.75 16.78 -0.21
CA THR A 105 28.46 16.15 1.07
C THR A 105 28.96 14.72 1.02
N GLU A 106 29.58 14.30 2.11
CA GLU A 106 30.02 12.93 2.30
C GLU A 106 29.21 12.31 3.42
N VAL A 107 28.66 11.13 3.16
CA VAL A 107 27.94 10.37 4.18
C VAL A 107 28.69 9.09 4.41
N VAL A 108 29.16 8.91 5.63
CA VAL A 108 29.78 7.66 6.06
C VAL A 108 28.67 6.70 6.47
N LEU A 109 28.52 5.59 5.73
CA LEU A 109 27.54 4.54 5.97
C LEU A 109 27.96 3.54 7.07
N GLY A 110 28.87 3.92 7.98
CA GLY A 110 29.52 3.01 8.95
C GLY A 110 28.55 2.16 9.77
N ASP A 111 27.52 2.76 10.36
CA ASP A 111 26.51 2.04 11.16
C ASP A 111 25.52 1.24 10.30
N LEU A 112 25.48 1.50 9.00
CA LEU A 112 24.51 0.96 8.05
C LEU A 112 24.96 -0.38 7.45
N GLN A 113 26.21 -0.78 7.65
CA GLN A 113 26.73 -2.07 7.19
C GLN A 113 25.97 -3.26 7.79
N HIS A 114 25.42 -3.12 9.00
CA HIS A 114 24.58 -4.16 9.61
C HIS A 114 23.23 -4.34 8.89
N PHE A 115 22.74 -3.29 8.24
CA PHE A 115 21.47 -3.28 7.51
C PHE A 115 21.64 -3.60 6.02
N LEU A 116 22.75 -3.16 5.42
CA LEU A 116 23.07 -3.40 4.01
C LEU A 116 23.78 -4.75 3.85
N ARG A 117 23.00 -5.79 3.55
CA ARG A 117 23.51 -7.12 3.24
C ARG A 117 24.13 -7.18 1.84
N PRO A 118 25.28 -7.88 1.68
CA PRO A 118 25.87 -8.12 0.38
C PRO A 118 24.97 -9.01 -0.50
N GLY A 119 24.97 -8.75 -1.81
CA GLY A 119 24.20 -9.53 -2.79
C GLY A 119 22.74 -9.10 -2.98
N GLN A 120 22.28 -8.09 -2.26
CA GLN A 120 20.96 -7.49 -2.45
C GLN A 120 21.05 -6.24 -3.33
N SER A 121 20.02 -6.02 -4.15
CA SER A 121 19.87 -4.79 -4.94
C SER A 121 19.21 -3.71 -4.08
N TYR A 122 19.79 -2.53 -4.06
CA TYR A 122 19.28 -1.38 -3.32
C TYR A 122 18.87 -0.28 -4.30
N ASN A 123 17.74 0.38 -4.01
CA ASN A 123 17.37 1.62 -4.66
C ASN A 123 17.82 2.78 -3.76
N VAL A 124 18.56 3.72 -4.33
CA VAL A 124 19.04 4.91 -3.63
C VAL A 124 18.27 6.11 -4.18
N GLU A 125 17.49 6.73 -3.31
CA GLU A 125 16.70 7.90 -3.62
C GLU A 125 17.26 9.12 -2.90
N LEU A 126 17.33 10.24 -3.62
CA LEU A 126 17.73 11.53 -3.08
C LEU A 126 16.52 12.46 -3.12
N GLU A 127 16.03 12.81 -1.94
CA GLU A 127 15.05 13.86 -1.78
C GLU A 127 15.78 15.17 -1.45
N LEU A 128 15.67 16.15 -2.36
CA LEU A 128 16.25 17.47 -2.22
C LEU A 128 15.13 18.49 -2.17
N ASP A 129 14.96 19.12 -1.01
CA ASP A 129 14.03 20.23 -0.85
C ASP A 129 14.71 21.56 -1.19
N MET A 130 14.06 22.38 -2.01
CA MET A 130 14.59 23.65 -2.52
C MET A 130 13.50 24.71 -2.46
N PRO A 131 13.79 25.89 -1.86
CA PRO A 131 12.79 26.94 -1.77
C PRO A 131 12.47 27.53 -3.15
N ASP A 132 11.20 27.88 -3.33
CA ASP A 132 10.66 28.57 -4.51
C ASP A 132 11.12 30.04 -4.56
N SER A 133 12.41 30.25 -4.78
CA SER A 133 12.99 31.57 -5.03
C SER A 133 13.22 31.80 -6.52
N ASP A 134 13.13 33.06 -6.97
CA ASP A 134 13.35 33.38 -8.39
C ASP A 134 14.79 33.04 -8.83
N VAL A 135 15.77 33.18 -7.93
CA VAL A 135 17.17 32.79 -8.18
C VAL A 135 17.29 31.28 -8.42
N ASN A 136 16.61 30.45 -7.62
CA ASN A 136 16.62 29.00 -7.80
C ASN A 136 15.87 28.56 -9.06
N GLN A 137 14.79 29.26 -9.43
CA GLN A 137 14.06 28.97 -10.65
C GLN A 137 14.86 29.34 -11.91
N MET A 138 15.66 30.40 -11.85
CA MET A 138 16.58 30.79 -12.93
C MET A 138 17.74 29.81 -13.12
N ALA A 139 18.07 29.00 -12.11
CA ALA A 139 19.08 27.94 -12.25
C ALA A 139 18.66 26.85 -13.26
N GLY A 140 17.36 26.68 -13.50
CA GLY A 140 16.82 25.78 -14.51
C GLY A 140 17.08 24.30 -14.18
N THR A 141 18.00 23.69 -14.92
CA THR A 141 18.38 22.28 -14.77
C THR A 141 19.78 22.18 -14.19
N PHE A 142 19.92 21.46 -13.08
CA PHE A 142 21.21 21.20 -12.45
C PHE A 142 21.49 19.70 -12.41
N MET A 143 22.77 19.34 -12.32
CA MET A 143 23.20 17.94 -12.25
C MET A 143 23.53 17.57 -10.82
N VAL A 144 23.09 16.39 -10.39
CA VAL A 144 23.51 15.77 -9.14
C VAL A 144 24.24 14.48 -9.44
N SER A 145 25.39 14.32 -8.80
CA SER A 145 26.25 13.15 -8.92
C SER A 145 26.38 12.46 -7.57
N ALA A 146 26.02 11.18 -7.50
CA ALA A 146 26.24 10.31 -6.36
C ALA A 146 27.47 9.43 -6.63
N LEU A 147 28.43 9.45 -5.70
CA LEU A 147 29.66 8.65 -5.75
C LEU A 147 29.65 7.68 -4.58
N PHE A 148 29.85 6.40 -4.86
CA PHE A 148 29.88 5.34 -3.86
C PHE A 148 31.32 4.87 -3.69
N TYR A 149 31.81 4.90 -2.45
CA TYR A 149 33.15 4.49 -2.08
C TYR A 149 33.14 3.24 -1.23
N ASP A 150 34.14 2.38 -1.42
CA ASP A 150 34.42 1.26 -0.53
C ASP A 150 35.11 1.74 0.76
N ASN A 151 35.21 0.86 1.76
CA ASN A 151 35.91 1.11 3.02
C ASN A 151 37.41 1.43 2.84
N LYS A 152 37.98 1.09 1.67
CA LYS A 152 39.35 1.45 1.26
C LYS A 152 39.43 2.79 0.50
N ASN A 153 38.36 3.59 0.50
CA ASN A 153 38.19 4.81 -0.30
C ASN A 153 38.35 4.63 -1.81
N ALA A 154 38.15 3.41 -2.32
CA ALA A 154 38.10 3.14 -3.75
C ALA A 154 36.70 3.46 -4.30
N LEU A 155 36.62 4.15 -5.44
CA LEU A 155 35.35 4.42 -6.11
C LEU A 155 34.77 3.10 -6.63
N LEU A 156 33.60 2.71 -6.12
CA LEU A 156 32.87 1.51 -6.56
C LEU A 156 32.01 1.83 -7.79
N THR A 157 31.20 2.88 -7.67
CA THR A 157 30.31 3.30 -8.74
C THR A 157 29.96 4.77 -8.63
N SER A 158 29.57 5.35 -9.75
CA SER A 158 29.11 6.74 -9.84
C SER A 158 27.83 6.79 -10.66
N SER A 159 26.89 7.64 -10.23
CA SER A 159 25.66 7.90 -10.94
C SER A 159 25.44 9.40 -11.01
N SER A 160 25.14 9.92 -12.19
CA SER A 160 24.79 11.34 -12.38
C SER A 160 23.42 11.46 -13.01
N ARG A 161 22.61 12.38 -12.49
CA ARG A 161 21.24 12.65 -12.94
C ARG A 161 21.02 14.16 -13.06
N LEU A 162 20.29 14.55 -14.11
CA LEU A 162 19.82 15.92 -14.27
C LEU A 162 18.51 16.07 -13.51
N LEU A 163 18.41 17.13 -12.73
CA LEU A 163 17.22 17.52 -11.98
C LEU A 163 16.75 18.86 -12.52
N MET A 164 15.45 18.99 -12.69
CA MET A 164 14.80 20.22 -13.13
C MET A 164 13.90 20.71 -12.01
N LEU A 165 14.04 21.99 -11.65
CA LEU A 165 13.13 22.59 -10.68
C LEU A 165 11.74 22.73 -11.31
N LYS A 166 10.70 22.43 -10.54
CA LYS A 166 9.32 22.52 -11.04
C LYS A 166 8.99 23.98 -11.35
N TYR A 167 8.81 24.29 -12.63
CA TYR A 167 8.43 25.63 -13.05
C TYR A 167 6.99 25.95 -12.61
N ARG A 168 6.79 27.14 -12.04
CA ARG A 168 5.47 27.71 -11.76
C ARG A 168 5.37 29.09 -12.38
N SER A 169 4.30 29.36 -13.10
CA SER A 169 4.07 30.67 -13.72
C SER A 169 3.80 31.74 -12.66
N TRP A 170 4.12 32.99 -12.97
CA TRP A 170 3.88 34.13 -12.07
C TRP A 170 2.40 34.26 -11.66
N LEU A 171 1.49 34.07 -12.61
CA LEU A 171 0.04 34.10 -12.32
C LEU A 171 -0.37 33.01 -11.32
N LEU A 172 0.17 31.80 -11.47
CA LEU A 172 -0.12 30.69 -10.56
C LEU A 172 0.46 30.95 -9.17
N LYS A 173 1.66 31.55 -9.08
CA LYS A 173 2.22 31.98 -7.79
C LYS A 173 1.31 33.00 -7.09
N ILE A 174 0.79 34.01 -7.81
CA ILE A 174 -0.13 35.01 -7.24
C ILE A 174 -1.42 34.35 -6.76
N LEU A 175 -2.01 33.47 -7.58
CA LEU A 175 -3.27 32.81 -7.23
C LEU A 175 -3.11 31.89 -6.01
N ASP A 176 -2.04 31.09 -5.97
CA ASP A 176 -1.70 30.26 -4.81
C ASP A 176 -1.51 31.14 -3.56
N THR A 177 -0.74 32.22 -3.68
CA THR A 177 -0.50 33.15 -2.56
C THR A 177 -1.79 33.81 -2.09
N LEU A 178 -2.69 34.20 -2.99
CA LEU A 178 -3.98 34.82 -2.64
C LEU A 178 -4.93 33.81 -1.97
N PHE A 179 -4.94 32.57 -2.45
CA PHE A 179 -5.78 31.50 -1.90
C PHE A 179 -5.32 31.09 -0.49
N TYR A 180 -4.00 30.98 -0.28
CA TYR A 180 -3.41 30.64 1.02
C TYR A 180 -3.09 31.85 1.91
N ALA A 181 -3.33 33.08 1.44
CA ALA A 181 -3.09 34.32 2.18
C ALA A 181 -3.63 34.32 3.62
N PRO A 182 -4.90 33.91 3.89
CA PRO A 182 -5.40 33.89 5.26
C PRO A 182 -4.66 32.87 6.13
N LEU A 183 -4.17 31.76 5.58
CA LEU A 183 -3.39 30.77 6.33
C LEU A 183 -1.99 31.31 6.69
N TYR A 184 -1.32 31.95 5.72
CA TYR A 184 0.00 32.56 5.94
C TYR A 184 -0.04 33.71 6.95
N LEU A 185 -1.08 34.55 6.91
CA LEU A 185 -1.22 35.67 7.86
C LEU A 185 -1.53 35.22 9.29
N LEU A 186 -2.14 34.04 9.45
CA LEU A 186 -2.43 33.43 10.75
C LEU A 186 -1.30 32.50 11.23
N ASP A 187 -0.17 32.46 10.52
CA ASP A 187 1.03 31.67 10.85
C ASP A 187 0.75 30.17 11.03
N PHE A 188 -0.21 29.63 10.26
CA PHE A 188 -0.61 28.23 10.34
C PHE A 188 0.14 27.33 9.33
N LEU A 189 0.90 27.94 8.40
CA LEU A 189 1.70 27.27 7.36
C LEU A 189 3.10 27.86 7.26
#